data_AF-A0A1V6IAW8-F1
#
_entry.id   AF-A0A1V6IAW8-F1
#
_cell.length_a   1.000
_cell.length_b   1.000
_cell.length_c   1.000
_cell.angle_alpha   90.00
_cell.angle_beta   90.00
_cell.angle_gamma   90.00
#
_symmetry.space_group_name_H-M   'P 1'
#
loop_
_entity.id
_entity.type
_entity.pdbx_description
1 polymer ?
#
loop_
_entity_poly.entity_id
_entity_poly.type
_entity_poly.pdbx_seq_one_letter_code
_entity_poly.pdbx_strand_id
1 'polypeptide(L)'
;MLKYILLICSVLCICSFGTELMAPEITERDIFGFESYSIEEDGAIRDSDGAIKGWFTKNAVYDEYWRCVMLLEIRPVAGRRTP
;
A
#
# COMPACT_ATOMS: atom_id res chain seq x y z
N MET A 1 5.11 -45.32 23.98
CA MET A 1 3.75 -45.02 23.45
C MET A 1 3.22 -43.68 23.97
N LEU A 2 2.94 -43.52 25.27
CA LEU A 2 2.33 -42.29 25.82
C LEU A 2 3.11 -40.99 25.51
N LYS A 3 4.45 -41.03 25.57
CA LYS A 3 5.31 -39.88 25.22
C LYS A 3 5.12 -39.39 23.78
N TYR A 4 4.91 -40.32 22.84
CA TYR A 4 4.70 -39.98 21.42
C TYR A 4 3.29 -39.42 21.20
N ILE A 5 2.30 -39.93 21.93
CA ILE A 5 0.92 -39.42 21.88
C ILE A 5 0.87 -37.97 22.37
N LEU A 6 1.53 -37.67 23.50
CA LEU A 6 1.61 -36.31 24.04
C LEU A 6 2.32 -35.35 23.09
N LEU A 7 3.39 -35.80 22.43
CA LEU A 7 4.10 -35.02 21.42
C LEU A 7 3.18 -34.69 20.24
N ILE A 8 2.48 -35.67 19.69
CA ILE A 8 1.56 -35.49 18.56
C ILE A 8 0.44 -34.50 18.93
N CYS A 9 -0.17 -34.63 20.11
CA CYS A 9 -1.19 -33.69 20.57
C CYS A 9 -0.64 -32.25 20.70
N SER A 10 0.58 -32.08 21.21
CA SER A 10 1.18 -30.75 21.35
C SER A 10 1.44 -30.08 20.01
N VAL A 11 1.93 -30.83 19.01
CA VAL A 11 2.18 -30.33 17.67
C VAL A 11 0.87 -29.94 16.99
N LEU A 12 -0.17 -30.77 17.11
CA LEU A 12 -1.48 -30.48 16.53
C LEU A 12 -2.10 -29.21 17.14
N CYS A 13 -1.99 -29.01 18.45
CA CYS A 13 -2.46 -27.77 19.09
C CYS A 13 -1.73 -26.55 18.54
N ILE A 14 -0.39 -26.58 18.45
CA ILE A 14 0.40 -25.44 17.94
C ILE A 14 0.04 -25.13 16.46
N CYS A 15 -0.13 -26.16 15.64
CA CYS A 15 -0.51 -26.00 14.24
C CYS A 15 -1.91 -25.40 14.07
N SER A 16 -2.86 -25.70 14.95
CA SER A 16 -4.21 -25.12 14.91
C SER A 16 -4.26 -23.65 15.33
N PHE A 17 -3.37 -23.19 16.23
CA PHE A 17 -3.31 -21.78 16.64
C PHE A 17 -2.46 -20.91 15.70
N GLY A 18 -1.54 -21.49 14.93
CA GLY A 18 -0.67 -20.73 14.03
C GLY A 18 -1.38 -20.07 12.84
N THR A 19 -2.55 -20.57 12.44
CA THR A 19 -3.28 -20.06 11.26
C THR A 19 -3.95 -18.71 11.51
N GLU A 20 -4.34 -18.40 12.75
CA GLU A 20 -4.93 -17.09 13.09
C GLU A 20 -3.87 -15.99 13.24
N LEU A 21 -2.64 -16.34 13.63
CA LEU A 21 -1.50 -15.42 13.73
C LEU A 21 -0.90 -15.02 12.38
N MET A 22 -1.29 -15.69 11.29
CA MET A 22 -0.86 -15.38 9.93
C MET A 22 -1.87 -14.54 9.15
N ALA A 23 -3.00 -14.16 9.75
CA ALA A 23 -3.89 -13.19 9.14
C ALA A 23 -3.11 -11.86 9.00
N PRO A 24 -2.95 -11.32 7.78
CA PRO A 24 -2.32 -10.02 7.61
C PRO A 24 -3.08 -9.00 8.47
N GLU A 25 -2.34 -8.17 9.22
CA GLU A 25 -2.94 -7.08 9.97
C GLU A 25 -3.81 -6.27 9.01
N ILE A 26 -5.12 -6.24 9.28
CA ILE A 26 -6.05 -5.41 8.52
C ILE A 26 -5.61 -3.97 8.76
N THR A 27 -5.06 -3.34 7.74
CA THR A 27 -4.59 -1.96 7.84
C THR A 27 -5.79 -1.01 7.76
N GLU A 28 -5.67 0.23 8.27
CA GLU A 28 -6.74 1.23 8.12
C GLU A 28 -7.16 1.42 6.65
N ARG A 29 -6.22 1.25 5.71
CA ARG A 29 -6.47 1.21 4.26
C ARG A 29 -7.47 0.14 3.84
N ASP A 30 -7.41 -1.04 4.47
CA ASP A 30 -8.30 -2.16 4.16
C ASP A 30 -9.70 -1.96 4.75
N ILE A 31 -9.83 -1.14 5.80
CA ILE A 31 -11.09 -0.85 6.50
C ILE A 31 -11.83 0.32 5.85
N PHE A 32 -11.11 1.42 5.56
CA PHE A 32 -11.70 2.69 5.12
C PHE A 32 -11.55 2.94 3.62
N GLY A 33 -10.79 2.09 2.91
CA GLY A 33 -10.53 2.23 1.49
C GLY A 33 -9.47 3.30 1.18
N PHE A 34 -9.35 3.65 -0.10
CA PHE A 34 -8.47 4.74 -0.54
C PHE A 34 -9.20 6.07 -0.38
N GLU A 35 -8.57 7.02 0.30
CA GLU A 35 -9.03 8.41 0.27
C GLU A 35 -8.95 8.91 -1.18
N SER A 36 -10.09 9.32 -1.73
CA SER A 36 -10.17 9.76 -3.11
C SER A 36 -9.60 11.16 -3.23
N TYR A 37 -8.49 11.31 -3.95
CA TYR A 37 -7.95 12.61 -4.32
C TYR A 37 -8.26 12.91 -5.78
N SER A 38 -8.59 14.17 -6.08
CA SER A 38 -8.66 14.68 -7.44
C SER A 38 -7.36 15.42 -7.77
N ILE A 39 -6.88 15.25 -9.00
CA ILE A 39 -5.77 16.04 -9.55
C ILE A 39 -6.39 17.02 -10.53
N GLU A 40 -6.30 18.31 -10.22
CA GLU A 40 -6.80 19.40 -11.07
C GLU A 40 -5.83 19.68 -12.24
N GLU A 41 -6.30 20.43 -13.25
CA GLU A 41 -5.50 20.75 -14.45
C GLU A 41 -4.23 21.56 -14.12
N ASP A 42 -4.26 22.33 -13.05
CA ASP A 42 -3.10 23.08 -12.54
C ASP A 42 -2.12 22.21 -11.73
N GLY A 43 -2.45 20.93 -11.54
CA GLY A 43 -1.67 19.97 -10.77
C GLY A 43 -1.99 19.95 -9.28
N ALA A 44 -2.96 20.73 -8.78
CA ALA A 44 -3.35 20.64 -7.36
C ALA A 44 -3.96 19.27 -7.05
N ILE A 45 -3.50 18.65 -5.97
CA ILE A 45 -4.08 17.41 -5.42
C ILE A 45 -5.04 17.83 -4.31
N ARG A 46 -6.34 17.57 -4.48
CA ARG A 46 -7.38 17.92 -3.51
C ARG A 46 -8.05 16.69 -2.94
N ASP A 47 -8.46 16.77 -1.67
CA ASP A 47 -9.36 15.79 -1.07
C ASP A 47 -10.82 16.01 -1.49
N SER A 48 -11.72 15.16 -1.00
CA SER A 48 -13.16 15.27 -1.27
C SER A 48 -13.81 16.56 -0.74
N ASP A 49 -13.18 17.20 0.25
CA ASP A 49 -13.64 18.46 0.84
C ASP A 49 -13.05 19.69 0.12
N GLY A 50 -12.19 19.46 -0.89
CA GLY A 50 -11.56 20.49 -1.70
C GLY A 50 -10.30 21.11 -1.08
N ALA A 51 -9.81 20.59 0.04
CA ALA A 51 -8.56 21.05 0.65
C ALA A 51 -7.35 20.55 -0.16
N ILE A 52 -6.35 21.42 -0.33
CA ILE A 52 -5.12 21.08 -1.04
C ILE A 52 -4.26 20.18 -0.14
N LYS A 53 -3.99 18.96 -0.60
CA LYS A 53 -3.13 17.98 0.07
C LYS A 53 -1.74 17.88 -0.56
N GLY A 54 -1.57 18.44 -1.74
CA GLY A 54 -0.29 18.47 -2.42
C GLY A 54 -0.37 19.01 -3.84
N TRP A 55 0.75 18.87 -4.54
CA TRP A 55 0.92 19.34 -5.90
C TRP A 55 1.60 18.28 -6.74
N PHE A 56 1.00 17.96 -7.86
CA PHE A 56 1.54 17.10 -8.90
C PHE A 56 2.20 17.96 -9.97
N THR A 57 3.45 17.63 -10.29
CA THR A 57 4.17 18.20 -11.43
C THR A 57 4.60 17.07 -12.35
N LYS A 58 5.08 17.42 -13.55
CA LYS A 58 5.54 16.43 -14.55
C LYS A 58 6.54 15.41 -13.98
N ASN A 59 7.39 15.81 -13.03
CA ASN A 59 8.51 15.00 -12.57
C ASN A 59 8.49 14.72 -11.06
N ALA A 60 7.53 15.26 -10.30
CA ALA A 60 7.54 15.18 -8.85
C ALA A 60 6.16 15.41 -8.24
N VAL A 61 5.97 14.84 -7.06
CA VAL A 61 4.85 15.10 -6.17
C VAL A 61 5.36 15.86 -4.94
N TYR A 62 4.64 16.91 -4.57
CA TYR A 62 4.89 17.73 -3.39
C TYR A 62 3.71 17.61 -2.41
N ASP A 63 3.99 17.76 -1.12
CA ASP A 63 2.94 17.89 -0.11
C ASP A 63 2.30 19.29 -0.09
N GLU A 64 1.34 19.50 0.83
CA GLU A 64 0.65 20.78 1.04
C GLU A 64 1.59 21.96 1.39
N TYR A 65 2.82 21.67 1.85
CA TYR A 65 3.85 22.66 2.20
C TYR A 65 4.94 22.80 1.13
N TRP A 66 4.71 22.30 -0.09
CA TRP A 66 5.70 22.32 -1.18
C TRP A 66 6.97 21.52 -0.91
N ARG A 67 6.94 20.51 -0.03
CA ARG A 67 8.06 19.59 0.17
C ARG A 67 7.94 18.43 -0.80
N CYS A 68 9.02 18.15 -1.53
CA CYS A 68 9.04 17.03 -2.47
C CYS A 68 8.97 15.71 -1.69
N VAL A 69 7.93 14.93 -1.94
CA VAL A 69 7.72 13.62 -1.30
C VAL A 69 8.00 12.46 -2.25
N MET A 70 7.98 12.70 -3.56
CA MET A 70 8.26 11.68 -4.57
C MET A 70 8.80 12.31 -5.84
N LEU A 71 9.86 11.73 -6.40
CA LEU A 71 10.35 12.01 -7.75
C LEU A 71 9.82 10.94 -8.71
N LEU A 72 9.22 11.37 -9.81
CA LEU A 72 8.69 10.51 -10.85
C LEU A 72 9.80 10.29 -11.89
N GLU A 73 10.50 9.17 -11.82
CA GLU A 73 11.36 8.73 -12.92
C GLU A 73 10.48 8.31 -14.10
N ILE A 74 10.24 9.23 -15.04
CA ILE A 74 9.65 8.88 -16.34
C ILE A 74 10.73 8.16 -17.15
N ARG A 75 10.81 6.84 -17.03
CA ARG A 75 11.59 6.05 -17.97
C ARG A 75 10.86 6.07 -19.32
N PRO A 76 11.51 6.50 -20.41
CA PRO A 76 10.91 6.34 -21.72
C PRO A 76 10.67 4.85 -21.94
N VAL A 77 9.42 4.47 -22.19
CA VAL A 77 9.10 3.12 -22.65
C VAL A 77 9.80 2.98 -24.00
N ALA A 78 10.96 2.33 -24.02
CA ALA A 78 11.67 2.00 -25.24
C ALA A 78 10.89 0.92 -25.99
N GLY A 79 9.74 1.31 -26.56
CA GLY A 79 9.03 0.50 -27.53
C GLY A 79 9.89 0.42 -28.78
N ARG A 80 10.45 -0.77 -29.05
CA ARG A 80 11.00 -1.10 -30.37
C ARG A 80 9.89 -0.83 -31.40
N ARG A 81 10.03 0.24 -32.19
CA ARG A 81 9.47 0.26 -33.54
C ARG A 81 10.33 -0.69 -34.36
N THR A 82 9.89 -1.93 -34.52
CA THR A 82 10.38 -2.75 -35.62
C THR A 82 9.85 -2.13 -36.93
N PRO A 83 10.71 -2.03 -37.97
CA PRO A 83 10.37 -1.43 -39.26
C PRO A 83 9.28 -2.20 -40.01
#